data_AF-A0A803LQR2-F1
#
_entry.id   AF-A0A803LQR2-F1
#
_cell.length_a   1.000
_cell.length_b   1.000
_cell.length_c   1.000
_cell.angle_alpha   90.00
_cell.angle_beta   90.00
_cell.angle_gamma   90.00
#
_symmetry.space_group_name_H-M   'P 1'
#
loop_
_entity.id
_entity.type
_entity.pdbx_description
1 polymer ?
#
loop_
_entity_poly.entity_id
_entity_poly.type
_entity_poly.pdbx_seq_one_letter_code
_entity_poly.pdbx_strand_id
1 'polypeptide(L)'
;MVPFVCTENAKPRTRLSELTKTCMGFLLIVILCAIDMEPMEVSSKKPVSRFREVIQVPKKVVRDPRFESLCGNLDEEGFKKRYNFIYEENLPAEKQELKKLLESSKDPEKITELKSRIALIDKHMKSDSTKLRRNQILSEHKKKAREAAKQGKRPYFAKKSDIRDRINMEKFKDLKEKGKLDSFMEKKRRRNAAKDHKFMPYRKSNNNE
;
A
#
# COMPACT_ATOMS: atom_id res chain seq x y z
N MET A 1 -46.64 2.93 37.41
CA MET A 1 -47.21 2.01 38.43
C MET A 1 -48.65 1.73 38.03
N VAL A 2 -48.89 0.66 37.27
CA VAL A 2 -50.04 -0.29 37.29
C VAL A 2 -49.62 -1.40 36.30
N PRO A 3 -49.74 -2.69 36.65
CA PRO A 3 -49.11 -3.80 35.96
C PRO A 3 -50.04 -4.42 34.90
N PHE A 4 -49.47 -5.03 33.86
CA PHE A 4 -50.22 -5.97 33.02
C PHE A 4 -49.57 -7.35 33.14
N VAL A 5 -50.24 -8.20 33.91
CA VAL A 5 -50.00 -9.63 33.98
C VAL A 5 -50.87 -10.26 32.89
N CYS A 6 -50.27 -11.04 32.00
CA CYS A 6 -50.99 -12.06 31.26
C CYS A 6 -50.22 -13.38 31.38
N THR A 7 -50.92 -14.34 31.97
CA THR A 7 -50.55 -15.72 32.21
C THR A 7 -50.49 -16.55 30.92
N GLU A 8 -49.74 -17.63 31.04
CA GLU A 8 -49.42 -18.69 30.09
C GLU A 8 -50.62 -19.29 29.35
N ASN A 9 -50.38 -19.76 28.12
CA ASN A 9 -50.92 -21.03 27.65
C ASN A 9 -50.01 -21.63 26.56
N ALA A 10 -49.46 -22.80 26.87
CA ALA A 10 -48.63 -23.61 26.01
C ALA A 10 -49.46 -24.42 24.99
N LYS A 11 -48.93 -24.59 23.77
CA LYS A 11 -49.23 -25.77 22.93
C LYS A 11 -48.00 -26.10 22.06
N PRO A 12 -47.58 -27.38 21.98
CA PRO A 12 -46.30 -27.75 21.38
C PRO A 12 -46.38 -27.87 19.85
N ARG A 13 -45.39 -27.32 19.14
CA ARG A 13 -45.12 -27.69 17.74
C ARG A 13 -44.03 -28.76 17.71
N THR A 14 -44.46 -30.01 17.62
CA THR A 14 -43.68 -31.06 16.99
C THR A 14 -43.47 -30.70 15.51
N ARG A 15 -42.22 -30.68 15.03
CA ARG A 15 -41.78 -31.02 13.65
C ARG A 15 -40.25 -30.84 13.59
N LEU A 16 -39.51 -31.81 14.12
CA LEU A 16 -38.05 -31.92 14.02
C LEU A 16 -37.62 -33.12 13.15
N SER A 17 -38.39 -33.48 12.13
CA SER A 17 -38.08 -34.65 11.27
C SER A 17 -38.00 -34.36 9.78
N GLU A 18 -38.13 -33.10 9.32
CA GLU A 18 -38.07 -32.76 7.89
C GLU A 18 -36.77 -32.05 7.45
N LEU A 19 -35.79 -31.86 8.35
CA LEU A 19 -34.54 -31.14 8.05
C LEU A 19 -33.31 -32.02 7.74
N THR A 20 -33.41 -33.35 7.86
CA THR A 20 -32.25 -34.24 7.64
C THR A 20 -32.14 -34.79 6.21
N LYS A 21 -33.17 -34.64 5.37
CA LYS A 21 -33.14 -35.10 3.96
C LYS A 21 -32.65 -34.05 2.96
N THR A 22 -32.72 -32.76 3.30
CA THR A 22 -32.22 -31.67 2.45
C THR A 22 -30.74 -31.33 2.70
N CYS A 23 -30.20 -31.64 3.88
CA CYS A 23 -28.81 -31.31 4.22
C CYS A 23 -27.77 -32.27 3.62
N MET A 24 -28.12 -33.55 3.41
CA MET A 24 -27.22 -34.55 2.81
C MET A 24 -27.05 -34.36 1.28
N GLY A 25 -28.09 -33.87 0.59
CA GLY A 25 -28.03 -33.59 -0.86
C GLY A 25 -27.16 -32.38 -1.21
N PHE A 26 -27.09 -31.38 -0.33
CA PHE A 26 -26.29 -30.17 -0.58
C PHE A 26 -24.78 -30.41 -0.38
N LEU A 27 -24.41 -31.31 0.53
CA LEU A 27 -23.02 -31.67 0.78
C LEU A 27 -22.42 -32.52 -0.37
N LEU A 28 -23.23 -33.40 -0.99
CA LEU A 28 -22.79 -34.20 -2.13
C LEU A 28 -22.48 -33.34 -3.38
N ILE A 29 -23.24 -32.26 -3.61
CA ILE A 29 -23.06 -31.37 -4.76
C ILE A 29 -21.77 -30.53 -4.62
N VAL A 30 -21.41 -30.12 -3.40
CA VAL A 30 -20.16 -29.39 -3.15
C VAL A 30 -18.94 -30.31 -3.26
N ILE A 31 -19.07 -31.59 -2.87
CA ILE A 31 -17.98 -32.57 -2.94
C ILE A 31 -17.73 -33.03 -4.39
N LEU A 32 -18.78 -33.20 -5.21
CA LEU A 32 -18.65 -33.53 -6.64
C LEU A 32 -18.08 -32.39 -7.50
N CYS A 33 -18.23 -31.13 -7.08
CA CYS A 33 -17.75 -29.97 -7.85
C CYS A 33 -16.23 -29.70 -7.71
N ALA A 34 -15.54 -30.39 -6.79
CA ALA A 34 -14.11 -30.20 -6.53
C ALA A 34 -13.19 -31.16 -7.31
N ILE A 35 -13.75 -32.09 -8.11
CA ILE A 35 -12.98 -33.13 -8.81
C ILE A 35 -12.75 -32.80 -10.30
N ASP A 36 -13.54 -31.91 -10.91
CA ASP A 36 -13.43 -31.57 -12.35
C ASP A 36 -12.89 -30.14 -12.58
N MET A 37 -11.68 -29.84 -12.08
CA MET A 37 -10.92 -28.62 -12.42
C MET A 37 -9.70 -28.95 -13.29
N GLU A 38 -9.87 -29.89 -14.22
CA GLU A 38 -8.91 -30.14 -15.30
C GLU A 38 -9.34 -29.31 -16.53
N PRO A 39 -8.42 -28.63 -17.24
CA PRO A 39 -8.80 -27.84 -18.40
C PRO A 39 -9.43 -28.74 -19.46
N MET A 40 -10.73 -28.57 -19.67
CA MET A 40 -11.47 -29.36 -20.65
C MET A 40 -10.97 -29.02 -22.06
N GLU A 41 -10.28 -29.96 -22.69
CA GLU A 41 -9.79 -29.81 -24.06
C GLU A 41 -10.97 -29.79 -25.04
N VAL A 42 -11.24 -28.62 -25.62
CA VAL A 42 -12.29 -28.44 -26.62
C VAL A 42 -11.70 -28.52 -28.04
N SER A 43 -12.35 -29.29 -28.91
CA SER A 43 -11.93 -29.43 -30.31
C SER A 43 -12.05 -28.11 -31.08
N SER A 44 -10.98 -27.74 -31.80
CA SER A 44 -10.95 -26.56 -32.70
C SER A 44 -11.92 -26.65 -33.87
N LYS A 45 -12.47 -27.84 -34.15
CA LYS A 45 -13.47 -28.07 -35.19
C LYS A 45 -14.88 -27.64 -34.77
N LYS A 46 -15.12 -27.40 -33.48
CA LYS A 46 -16.39 -26.88 -32.99
C LYS A 46 -16.42 -25.36 -33.22
N PRO A 47 -17.32 -24.83 -34.06
CA PRO A 47 -17.44 -23.40 -34.25
C PRO A 47 -17.85 -22.75 -32.92
N VAL A 48 -17.17 -21.67 -32.55
CA VAL A 48 -17.52 -20.90 -31.34
C VAL A 48 -18.94 -20.36 -31.50
N SER A 49 -19.77 -20.51 -30.47
CA SER A 49 -21.12 -19.92 -30.48
C SER A 49 -21.04 -18.41 -30.66
N ARG A 50 -22.05 -17.79 -31.27
CA ARG A 50 -22.14 -16.32 -31.36
C ARG A 50 -21.96 -15.71 -29.97
N PHE A 51 -21.15 -14.66 -29.87
CA PHE A 51 -21.03 -13.89 -28.63
C PHE A 51 -22.42 -13.45 -28.20
N ARG A 52 -22.83 -13.79 -26.98
CA ARG A 52 -24.07 -13.26 -26.41
C ARG A 52 -23.89 -11.75 -26.33
N GLU A 53 -24.83 -10.99 -26.91
CA GLU A 53 -24.92 -9.57 -26.65
C GLU A 53 -25.30 -9.38 -25.18
N VAL A 54 -24.29 -9.15 -24.34
CA VAL A 54 -24.51 -8.82 -22.93
C VAL A 54 -25.07 -7.40 -22.90
N ILE A 55 -26.40 -7.29 -22.88
CA ILE A 55 -27.08 -6.03 -22.60
C ILE A 55 -26.63 -5.60 -21.20
N GLN A 56 -25.83 -4.54 -21.13
CA GLN A 56 -25.36 -4.01 -19.85
C GLN A 56 -26.55 -3.38 -19.12
N VAL A 57 -27.22 -4.18 -18.29
CA VAL A 57 -28.21 -3.67 -17.35
C VAL A 57 -27.48 -2.70 -16.41
N PRO A 58 -27.97 -1.45 -16.22
CA PRO A 58 -27.36 -0.53 -15.27
C PRO A 58 -27.43 -1.12 -13.86
N LYS A 59 -26.30 -1.65 -13.40
CA LYS A 59 -26.18 -2.19 -12.04
C LYS A 59 -26.14 -1.03 -11.07
N LYS A 60 -27.04 -1.00 -10.08
CA LYS A 60 -26.94 -0.07 -8.95
C LYS A 60 -25.72 -0.46 -8.12
N VAL A 61 -24.62 0.26 -8.32
CA VAL A 61 -23.42 0.10 -7.49
C VAL A 61 -23.62 0.96 -6.24
N VAL A 62 -23.69 0.33 -5.07
CA VAL A 62 -23.61 1.06 -3.79
C VAL A 62 -22.20 1.62 -3.70
N ARG A 63 -22.08 2.94 -3.86
CA ARG A 63 -20.81 3.65 -3.74
C ARG A 63 -20.68 4.12 -2.29
N ASP A 64 -19.53 3.84 -1.69
CA ASP A 64 -19.17 4.49 -0.42
C ASP A 64 -18.75 5.93 -0.75
N PRO A 65 -19.38 6.95 -0.16
CA PRO A 65 -19.06 8.35 -0.42
C PRO A 65 -17.58 8.69 -0.27
N ARG A 66 -16.85 7.98 0.62
CA ARG A 66 -15.41 8.17 0.81
C ARG A 66 -14.57 7.77 -0.40
N PHE A 67 -15.11 6.89 -1.23
CA PHE A 67 -14.43 6.31 -2.40
C PHE A 67 -15.11 6.72 -3.72
N GLU A 68 -15.96 7.74 -3.70
CA GLU A 68 -16.53 8.30 -4.91
C GLU A 68 -15.49 9.10 -5.70
N SER A 69 -15.53 8.98 -7.03
CA SER A 69 -14.68 9.76 -7.93
C SER A 69 -14.97 11.28 -7.88
N LEU A 70 -16.10 11.67 -7.28
CA LEU A 70 -16.51 13.06 -7.10
C LEU A 70 -15.88 13.70 -5.84
N CYS A 71 -15.44 12.88 -4.88
CA CYS A 71 -14.62 13.35 -3.76
C CYS A 71 -13.24 13.70 -4.32
N GLY A 72 -12.90 15.00 -4.35
CA GLY A 72 -11.74 15.54 -5.05
C GLY A 72 -10.36 14.97 -4.64
N ASN A 73 -9.31 15.51 -5.24
CA ASN A 73 -7.94 15.02 -5.02
C ASN A 73 -7.41 15.34 -3.61
N LEU A 74 -6.56 14.44 -3.08
CA LEU A 74 -5.88 14.65 -1.80
C LEU A 74 -4.88 15.81 -1.89
N ASP A 75 -5.13 16.87 -1.12
CA ASP A 75 -4.13 17.90 -0.86
C ASP A 75 -3.17 17.44 0.26
N GLU A 76 -2.02 16.89 -0.16
CA GLU A 76 -0.98 16.41 0.75
C GLU A 76 -0.43 17.52 1.67
N GLU A 77 -0.31 18.75 1.17
CA GLU A 77 0.24 19.87 1.93
C GLU A 77 -0.74 20.34 3.00
N GLY A 78 -2.01 20.54 2.63
CA GLY A 78 -3.07 20.92 3.56
C GLY A 78 -3.34 19.84 4.61
N PHE A 79 -3.36 18.57 4.21
CA PHE A 79 -3.49 17.44 5.13
C PHE A 79 -2.36 17.46 6.17
N LYS A 80 -1.11 17.60 5.72
CA LYS A 80 0.04 17.60 6.61
C LYS A 80 0.02 18.74 7.62
N LYS A 81 -0.45 19.93 7.21
CA LYS A 81 -0.63 21.07 8.12
C LYS A 81 -1.70 20.80 9.18
N ARG A 82 -2.85 20.25 8.78
CA ARG A 82 -3.97 19.96 9.71
C ARG A 82 -3.63 18.86 10.72
N TYR A 83 -2.84 17.87 10.30
CA TYR A 83 -2.48 16.71 11.12
C TYR A 83 -1.01 16.72 11.56
N ASN A 84 -0.43 17.91 11.73
CA ASN A 84 0.99 18.05 12.06
C ASN A 84 1.36 17.44 13.42
N PHE A 85 0.44 17.52 14.38
CA PHE A 85 0.57 16.94 15.73
C PHE A 85 0.91 15.44 15.72
N ILE A 86 0.48 14.70 14.70
CA ILE A 86 0.81 13.28 14.54
C ILE A 86 2.34 13.11 14.39
N TYR A 87 2.97 13.98 13.62
CA TYR A 87 4.39 13.90 13.26
C TYR A 87 5.30 14.55 14.30
N GLU A 88 4.86 15.66 14.90
CA GLU A 88 5.68 16.43 15.84
C GLU A 88 5.59 15.91 17.28
N GLU A 89 4.42 15.43 17.71
CA GLU A 89 4.16 15.08 19.11
C GLU A 89 3.90 13.58 19.28
N ASN A 90 2.88 13.04 18.61
CA ASN A 90 2.41 11.67 18.87
C ASN A 90 3.43 10.60 18.48
N LEU A 91 3.96 10.62 17.25
CA LEU A 91 4.94 9.64 16.78
C LEU A 91 6.24 9.60 17.62
N PRO A 92 6.87 10.74 17.96
CA PRO A 92 8.04 10.70 18.83
C PRO A 92 7.72 10.28 20.27
N ALA A 93 6.56 10.67 20.81
CA ALA A 93 6.12 10.21 22.13
C ALA A 93 5.90 8.69 22.15
N GLU A 94 5.14 8.15 21.20
CA GLU A 94 4.91 6.70 21.03
C GLU A 94 6.26 5.95 20.94
N LYS A 95 7.21 6.49 20.16
CA LYS A 95 8.54 5.90 20.06
C LYS A 95 9.29 5.88 21.40
N GLN A 96 9.17 6.92 22.22
CA GLN A 96 9.82 6.96 23.54
C GLN A 96 9.16 5.97 24.50
N GLU A 97 7.84 5.86 24.49
CA GLU A 97 7.10 4.88 25.30
C GLU A 97 7.48 3.45 24.92
N LEU A 98 7.51 3.13 23.63
CA LEU A 98 7.92 1.83 23.13
C LEU A 98 9.36 1.46 23.53
N LYS A 99 10.26 2.45 23.62
CA LYS A 99 11.63 2.21 24.12
C LYS A 99 11.64 1.88 25.61
N LYS A 100 10.87 2.61 26.43
CA LYS A 100 10.73 2.30 27.87
C LYS A 100 10.15 0.89 28.07
N LEU A 101 9.11 0.55 27.29
CA LEU A 101 8.52 -0.78 27.28
C LEU A 101 9.55 -1.85 26.90
N LEU A 102 10.36 -1.60 25.88
CA LEU A 102 11.42 -2.51 25.43
C LEU A 102 12.46 -2.78 26.53
N GLU A 103 12.85 -1.75 27.28
CA GLU A 103 13.78 -1.86 28.41
C GLU A 103 13.17 -2.66 29.58
N SER A 104 11.86 -2.54 29.80
CA SER A 104 11.15 -3.24 30.87
C SER A 104 10.79 -4.70 30.54
N SER A 105 10.55 -5.00 29.26
CA SER A 105 10.07 -6.30 28.80
C SER A 105 11.17 -7.35 28.77
N LYS A 106 10.87 -8.56 29.25
CA LYS A 106 11.78 -9.71 29.21
C LYS A 106 11.34 -10.77 28.19
N ASP A 107 10.06 -10.78 27.83
CA ASP A 107 9.50 -11.77 26.91
C ASP A 107 10.06 -11.59 25.49
N PRO A 108 10.63 -12.64 24.88
CA PRO A 108 11.32 -12.52 23.59
C PRO A 108 10.37 -12.12 22.45
N GLU A 109 9.13 -12.63 22.45
CA GLU A 109 8.12 -12.29 21.45
C GLU A 109 7.69 -10.82 21.53
N LYS A 110 7.44 -10.31 22.75
CA LYS A 110 7.10 -8.89 22.94
C LYS A 110 8.26 -7.98 22.54
N ILE A 111 9.50 -8.38 22.83
CA ILE A 111 10.70 -7.64 22.41
C ILE A 111 10.78 -7.52 20.88
N THR A 112 10.48 -8.59 20.13
CA THR A 112 10.51 -8.54 18.66
C THR A 112 9.39 -7.67 18.11
N GLU A 113 8.18 -7.76 18.67
CA GLU A 113 7.04 -6.90 18.32
C GLU A 113 7.36 -5.42 18.55
N LEU A 114 7.85 -5.06 19.74
CA LEU A 114 8.22 -3.69 20.09
C LEU A 114 9.31 -3.13 19.17
N LYS A 115 10.35 -3.92 18.89
CA LYS A 115 11.40 -3.55 17.92
C LYS A 115 10.83 -3.33 16.52
N SER A 116 9.91 -4.19 16.08
CA SER A 116 9.26 -4.05 14.77
C SER A 116 8.45 -2.76 14.69
N ARG A 117 7.70 -2.41 15.75
CA ARG A 117 6.91 -1.19 15.82
C ARG A 117 7.79 0.05 15.79
N ILE A 118 8.88 0.08 16.57
CA ILE A 118 9.87 1.17 16.54
C ILE A 118 10.45 1.34 15.13
N ALA A 119 10.79 0.23 14.46
CA ALA A 119 11.32 0.26 13.10
C ALA A 119 10.32 0.82 12.08
N LEU A 120 9.01 0.55 12.25
CA LEU A 120 7.95 1.12 11.42
C LEU A 120 7.86 2.64 11.61
N ILE A 121 7.87 3.12 12.86
CA ILE A 121 7.87 4.56 13.17
C ILE A 121 9.10 5.23 12.55
N ASP A 122 10.29 4.65 12.72
CA ASP A 122 11.52 5.17 12.13
C ASP A 122 11.47 5.23 10.60
N LYS A 123 10.88 4.22 9.97
CA LYS A 123 10.68 4.18 8.51
C LYS A 123 9.76 5.31 8.07
N HIS A 124 8.68 5.55 8.81
CA HIS A 124 7.73 6.63 8.54
C HIS A 124 8.42 8.00 8.61
N MET A 125 9.10 8.30 9.72
CA MET A 125 9.83 9.57 9.92
C MET A 125 10.93 9.80 8.85
N LYS A 126 11.68 8.75 8.48
CA LYS A 126 12.69 8.83 7.41
C LYS A 126 12.06 9.10 6.04
N SER A 127 10.90 8.50 5.76
CA SER A 127 10.20 8.72 4.50
C SER A 127 9.68 10.16 4.41
N ASP A 128 9.13 10.70 5.50
CA ASP A 128 8.57 12.04 5.54
C ASP A 128 9.63 13.13 5.46
N SER A 129 10.72 13.00 6.22
CA SER A 129 11.86 13.92 6.13
C SER A 129 12.42 13.99 4.70
N THR A 130 12.50 12.84 4.01
CA THR A 130 12.95 12.80 2.61
C THR A 130 11.96 13.51 1.67
N LYS A 131 10.64 13.34 1.87
CA LYS A 131 9.62 14.05 1.09
C LYS A 131 9.68 15.57 1.34
N LEU A 132 9.84 15.97 2.60
CA LEU A 132 9.94 17.38 3.00
C LEU A 132 11.11 18.08 2.32
N ARG A 133 12.32 17.50 2.32
CA ARG A 133 13.49 18.06 1.62
C ARG A 133 13.23 18.28 0.14
N ARG A 134 12.63 17.30 -0.54
CA ARG A 134 12.26 17.44 -1.96
C ARG A 134 11.27 18.57 -2.19
N ASN A 135 10.25 18.67 -1.34
CA ASN A 135 9.24 19.72 -1.43
C ASN A 135 9.86 21.10 -1.15
N GLN A 136 10.82 21.20 -0.22
CA GLN A 136 11.58 22.42 0.05
C GLN A 136 12.31 22.90 -1.21
N ILE A 137 13.09 22.04 -1.88
CA ILE A 137 13.79 22.40 -3.14
C ILE A 137 12.81 22.88 -4.22
N LEU A 138 11.67 22.20 -4.35
CA LEU A 138 10.63 22.58 -5.30
C LEU A 138 10.02 23.94 -4.94
N SER A 139 9.74 24.18 -3.66
CA SER A 139 9.15 25.41 -3.16
C SER A 139 10.10 26.60 -3.31
N GLU A 140 11.40 26.41 -3.02
CA GLU A 140 12.45 27.40 -3.22
C GLU A 140 12.58 27.79 -4.68
N HIS A 141 12.53 26.82 -5.58
CA HIS A 141 12.59 27.09 -7.00
C HIS A 141 11.36 27.88 -7.48
N LYS A 142 10.16 27.49 -7.05
CA LYS A 142 8.93 28.24 -7.33
C LYS A 142 9.00 29.67 -6.75
N LYS A 143 9.58 29.83 -5.56
CA LYS A 143 9.78 31.13 -4.92
C LYS A 143 10.72 32.03 -5.73
N LYS A 144 11.87 31.51 -6.17
CA LYS A 144 12.82 32.23 -7.05
C LYS A 144 12.17 32.66 -8.37
N ALA A 145 11.38 31.79 -8.99
CA ALA A 145 10.64 32.14 -10.20
C ALA A 145 9.62 33.27 -9.96
N ARG A 146 8.90 33.22 -8.83
CA ARG A 146 7.95 34.26 -8.42
C ARG A 146 8.64 35.59 -8.13
N GLU A 147 9.81 35.57 -7.50
CA GLU A 147 10.61 36.77 -7.21
C GLU A 147 11.14 37.42 -8.49
N ALA A 148 11.63 36.63 -9.45
CA ALA A 148 12.04 37.14 -10.76
C ALA A 148 10.88 37.83 -11.49
N ALA A 149 9.68 37.21 -11.47
CA ALA A 149 8.48 37.80 -12.05
C ALA A 149 8.13 39.15 -11.40
N LYS A 150 8.19 39.22 -10.06
CA LYS A 150 7.94 40.46 -9.31
C LYS A 150 8.93 41.57 -9.65
N GLN A 151 10.17 41.22 -9.94
CA GLN A 151 11.21 42.15 -10.39
C GLN A 151 11.09 42.56 -11.86
N GLY A 152 10.10 42.04 -12.60
CA GLY A 152 9.96 42.26 -14.04
C GLY A 152 10.96 41.46 -14.91
N LYS A 153 11.77 40.58 -14.31
CA LYS A 153 12.69 39.70 -15.05
C LYS A 153 11.93 38.47 -15.54
N ARG A 154 12.40 37.86 -16.65
CA ARG A 154 11.79 36.64 -17.19
C ARG A 154 11.95 35.47 -16.19
N PRO A 155 10.87 34.87 -15.69
CA PRO A 155 10.96 33.76 -14.74
C PRO A 155 11.60 32.52 -15.37
N TYR A 156 12.52 31.88 -14.64
CA TYR A 156 13.13 30.64 -15.07
C TYR A 156 12.40 29.43 -14.50
N PHE A 157 11.87 28.58 -15.38
CA PHE A 157 11.27 27.31 -15.03
C PHE A 157 12.22 26.17 -15.40
N ALA A 158 12.92 25.62 -14.41
CA ALA A 158 13.83 24.51 -14.61
C ALA A 158 13.13 23.26 -15.14
N LYS A 159 13.87 22.51 -15.96
CA LYS A 159 13.41 21.22 -16.47
C LYS A 159 13.31 20.20 -15.33
N LYS A 160 12.51 19.16 -15.55
CA LYS A 160 12.39 18.03 -14.59
C LYS A 160 13.72 17.32 -14.34
N SER A 161 14.64 17.29 -15.32
CA SER A 161 16.02 16.79 -15.16
C SER A 161 16.77 17.58 -14.09
N ASP A 162 16.81 18.89 -14.24
CA ASP A 162 17.65 19.77 -13.44
C ASP A 162 17.19 19.79 -11.98
N ILE A 163 15.88 19.67 -11.75
CA ILE A 163 15.31 19.52 -10.41
C ILE A 163 15.74 18.18 -9.79
N ARG A 164 15.72 17.09 -10.55
CA ARG A 164 16.19 15.78 -10.07
C ARG A 164 17.67 15.83 -9.73
N ASP A 165 18.47 16.52 -10.52
CA ASP A 165 19.91 16.67 -10.27
C ASP A 165 20.16 17.49 -9.01
N ARG A 166 19.38 18.55 -8.76
CA ARG A 166 19.43 19.27 -7.48
C ARG A 166 19.10 18.39 -6.28
N ILE A 167 18.00 17.61 -6.35
CA ILE A 167 17.65 16.64 -5.30
C ILE A 167 18.79 15.63 -5.09
N ASN A 168 19.41 15.15 -6.17
CA ASN A 168 20.51 14.19 -6.11
C ASN A 168 21.78 14.81 -5.49
N MET A 169 22.08 16.07 -5.81
CA MET A 169 23.22 16.80 -5.24
C MET A 169 23.04 17.01 -3.74
N GLU A 170 21.86 17.42 -3.27
CA GLU A 170 21.59 17.56 -1.83
C GLU A 170 21.71 16.22 -1.12
N LYS A 171 21.12 15.16 -1.68
CA LYS A 171 21.26 13.80 -1.16
C LYS A 171 22.72 13.33 -1.10
N PHE A 172 23.54 13.72 -2.08
CA PHE A 172 24.97 13.40 -2.09
C PHE A 172 25.71 14.11 -0.96
N LYS A 173 25.43 15.40 -0.75
CA LYS A 173 25.98 16.19 0.38
C LYS A 173 25.60 15.56 1.72
N ASP A 174 24.31 15.25 1.92
CA ASP A 174 23.81 14.57 3.11
C ASP A 174 24.53 13.24 3.40
N LEU A 175 24.79 12.45 2.35
CA LEU A 175 25.46 11.15 2.49
C LEU A 175 26.95 11.29 2.76
N LYS A 176 27.58 12.33 2.20
CA LYS A 176 28.98 12.67 2.44
C LYS A 176 29.18 13.10 3.89
N GLU A 177 28.32 13.98 4.40
CA GLU A 177 28.31 14.42 5.81
C GLU A 177 28.12 13.25 6.78
N LYS A 178 27.26 12.28 6.41
CA LYS A 178 27.01 11.08 7.23
C LYS A 178 28.11 10.00 7.10
N GLY A 179 29.10 10.18 6.24
CA GLY A 179 30.14 9.17 5.95
C GLY A 179 29.62 7.88 5.30
N LYS A 180 28.40 7.88 4.74
CA LYS A 180 27.76 6.69 4.13
C LYS A 180 27.82 6.70 2.61
N LEU A 181 28.62 7.57 2.04
CA LEU A 181 28.69 7.80 0.60
C LEU A 181 29.26 6.59 -0.13
N ASP A 182 30.36 6.02 0.34
CA ASP A 182 31.05 4.91 -0.34
C ASP A 182 30.16 3.66 -0.40
N SER A 183 29.53 3.30 0.72
CA SER A 183 28.55 2.19 0.75
C SER A 183 27.36 2.44 -0.19
N PHE A 184 26.90 3.69 -0.31
CA PHE A 184 25.83 4.04 -1.25
C PHE A 184 26.28 3.89 -2.71
N MET A 185 27.51 4.32 -3.02
CA MET A 185 28.10 4.21 -4.36
C MET A 185 28.36 2.76 -4.73
N GLU A 186 28.87 1.94 -3.82
CA GLU A 186 29.06 0.51 -4.00
C GLU A 186 27.72 -0.19 -4.29
N LYS A 187 26.67 0.07 -3.49
CA LYS A 187 25.31 -0.45 -3.73
C LYS A 187 24.72 0.04 -5.05
N LYS A 188 25.09 1.24 -5.51
CA LYS A 188 24.68 1.76 -6.82
C LYS A 188 25.41 1.05 -7.94
N ARG A 189 26.74 0.85 -7.84
CA ARG A 189 27.56 0.07 -8.78
C ARG A 189 27.04 -1.36 -8.91
N ARG A 190 26.80 -2.06 -7.78
CA ARG A 190 26.25 -3.42 -7.77
C ARG A 190 24.89 -3.52 -8.47
N ARG A 191 23.98 -2.58 -8.21
CA ARG A 191 22.65 -2.56 -8.88
C ARG A 191 22.74 -2.25 -10.37
N ASN A 192 23.68 -1.40 -10.79
CA ASN A 192 23.90 -1.12 -12.20
C ASN A 192 24.49 -2.35 -12.90
N ALA A 193 25.54 -2.95 -12.35
CA ALA A 193 26.13 -4.18 -12.89
C ALA A 193 25.11 -5.32 -13.02
N ALA A 194 24.21 -5.50 -12.04
CA ALA A 194 23.15 -6.50 -12.12
C ALA A 194 22.11 -6.20 -13.22
N LYS A 195 21.84 -4.91 -13.50
CA LYS A 195 20.98 -4.51 -14.63
C LYS A 195 21.67 -4.75 -15.96
N ASP A 196 22.94 -4.42 -16.05
CA ASP A 196 23.74 -4.62 -17.27
C ASP A 196 23.84 -6.13 -17.58
N HIS A 197 24.04 -6.96 -16.56
CA HIS A 197 24.03 -8.42 -16.68
C HIS A 197 22.69 -8.99 -17.19
N LYS A 198 21.56 -8.32 -16.95
CA LYS A 198 20.25 -8.76 -17.49
C LYS A 198 20.20 -8.69 -19.02
N PHE A 199 20.91 -7.73 -19.62
CA PHE A 199 20.96 -7.52 -21.05
C PHE A 199 22.19 -8.14 -21.72
N MET A 200 23.08 -8.76 -20.93
CA MET A 200 24.19 -9.51 -21.47
C MET A 200 23.68 -10.87 -21.98
N PRO A 201 24.04 -11.25 -23.23
CA PRO A 201 23.72 -12.57 -23.74
C PRO A 201 24.35 -13.64 -22.84
N TYR A 202 23.61 -14.72 -22.56
CA TYR A 202 24.09 -15.81 -21.73
C TYR A 202 25.33 -16.45 -22.37
N ARG A 203 26.47 -16.35 -21.70
CA ARG A 203 27.67 -17.10 -22.10
C ARG A 203 27.38 -18.58 -21.84
N LYS A 204 27.20 -19.36 -22.90
CA LYS A 204 27.10 -20.82 -22.82
C LYS A 204 28.34 -21.32 -22.06
N SER A 205 28.13 -22.04 -20.95
CA SER A 205 29.26 -22.68 -20.26
C SER A 205 29.81 -23.77 -21.18
N ASN A 206 31.09 -23.69 -21.52
CA ASN A 206 31.77 -24.79 -22.20
C ASN A 206 32.05 -25.86 -21.14
N ASN A 207 31.08 -26.73 -20.87
CA ASN A 207 31.23 -27.87 -19.97
C ASN A 207 31.95 -29.05 -20.66
N ASN A 208 33.00 -28.77 -21.43
CA ASN A 208 33.84 -29.76 -22.10
C ASN A 208 35.29 -29.59 -21.62
N GLU A 209 35.55 -29.93 -20.36
CA GLU A 209 36.87 -30.30 -19.82
C GLU A 209 36.66 -31.04 -18.50
#